data_AF-A0A6J4TFB8-F1
#
_entry.id   AF-A0A6J4TFB8-F1
#
_cell.length_a   1.000
_cell.length_b   1.000
_cell.length_c   1.000
_cell.angle_alpha   90.00
_cell.angle_beta   90.00
_cell.angle_gamma   90.00
#
_symmetry.space_group_name_H-M   'P 1'
#
loop_
_entity.id
_entity.type
_entity.pdbx_description
1 polymer ?
#
loop_
_entity_poly.entity_id
_entity_poly.type
_entity_poly.pdbx_seq_one_letter_code
_entity_poly.pdbx_strand_id
1 'polypeptide(L)'
;MLTDTMRMPAFRLPNFARKHGITSIVLFTVLALNLFAGISLLGLNVTQGNAVARVTAGLPSAIAKLAPAPEPLQFRSDVAPQDALAINASVPIAEGPNPAARPFALLARTPIDQMRSVYCLTQAIYYEAATEPDDGKRAVAQVILNRLRHPAYPNTVCGVVYQGSQR
;
A
#
# COMPACT_ATOMS: atom_id res chain seq x y z
N MET A 1 18.23 -31.84 -5.41
CA MET A 1 18.61 -30.74 -6.32
C MET A 1 17.78 -29.53 -5.94
N LEU A 2 18.41 -28.35 -5.80
CA LEU A 2 17.84 -27.05 -5.36
C LEU A 2 17.97 -26.70 -3.87
N THR A 3 19.19 -26.80 -3.32
CA THR A 3 19.66 -25.90 -2.26
C THR A 3 20.95 -25.28 -2.75
N ASP A 4 20.85 -24.29 -3.63
CA ASP A 4 22.01 -23.59 -4.19
C ASP A 4 21.90 -22.10 -3.92
N THR A 5 22.67 -21.68 -2.91
CA THR A 5 23.40 -20.42 -2.82
C THR A 5 22.65 -19.09 -3.00
N MET A 6 21.93 -18.68 -1.95
CA MET A 6 21.79 -17.26 -1.64
C MET A 6 23.13 -16.74 -1.07
N ARG A 7 24.12 -16.57 -1.96
CA ARG A 7 25.44 -16.03 -1.64
C ARG A 7 25.31 -14.50 -1.63
N MET A 8 25.12 -13.91 -0.45
CA MET A 8 25.20 -12.46 -0.31
C MET A 8 26.62 -11.99 -0.70
N PRO A 9 26.76 -10.94 -1.54
CA PRO A 9 28.06 -10.35 -1.79
C PRO A 9 28.57 -9.74 -0.48
N ALA A 10 29.72 -10.23 0.00
CA ALA A 10 30.41 -9.64 1.13
C ALA A 10 30.84 -8.22 0.77
N PHE A 11 30.13 -7.23 1.30
CA PHE A 11 30.50 -5.83 1.19
C PHE A 11 31.80 -5.61 1.99
N ARG A 12 32.95 -5.60 1.31
CA ARG A 12 34.21 -5.16 1.92
C ARG A 12 34.11 -3.66 2.13
N LEU A 13 34.03 -3.25 3.40
CA LEU A 13 34.31 -1.88 3.76
C LEU A 13 35.75 -1.55 3.31
N PRO A 14 35.97 -0.45 2.58
CA PRO A 14 37.32 -0.01 2.25
C PRO A 14 38.09 0.17 3.56
N ASN A 15 39.29 -0.42 3.66
CA ASN A 15 40.21 -0.20 4.77
C ASN A 15 40.56 1.29 4.79
N PHE A 16 39.80 2.06 5.59
CA PHE A 16 39.99 3.49 5.77
C PHE A 16 41.28 3.67 6.56
N ALA A 17 42.38 3.77 5.82
CA ALA A 17 43.71 3.88 6.37
C ALA A 17 43.74 4.98 7.43
N ARG A 18 44.40 4.67 8.56
CA ARG A 18 44.55 5.45 9.81
C ARG A 18 44.81 6.97 9.65
N LYS A 19 45.18 7.44 8.45
CA LYS A 19 45.42 8.85 8.11
C LYS A 19 44.15 9.72 8.00
N HIS A 20 42.97 9.14 7.79
CA HIS A 20 41.72 9.91 7.65
C HIS A 20 40.86 9.99 8.92
N GLY A 21 41.33 9.39 10.03
CA GLY A 21 40.60 9.38 11.30
C GLY A 21 40.47 10.78 11.91
N ILE A 22 41.55 11.57 11.88
CA ILE A 22 41.55 12.91 12.48
C ILE A 22 40.63 13.86 11.70
N THR A 23 40.68 13.83 10.36
CA THR A 23 39.80 14.65 9.53
C THR A 23 38.33 14.26 9.67
N SER A 24 38.00 12.97 9.80
CA SER A 24 36.62 12.54 10.08
C SER A 24 36.15 12.95 11.47
N ILE A 25 37.01 12.87 12.50
CA ILE A 25 36.66 13.29 13.86
C ILE A 25 36.38 14.79 13.90
N VAL A 26 37.26 15.61 13.29
CA VAL A 26 37.08 17.07 13.24
C VAL A 26 35.81 17.45 12.48
N LEU A 27 35.53 16.78 11.36
CA LEU A 27 34.31 17.04 10.60
C LEU A 27 33.05 16.68 11.40
N PHE A 28 33.04 15.53 12.07
CA PHE A 28 31.92 15.09 12.90
C PHE A 28 31.69 16.00 14.11
N THR A 29 32.75 16.43 14.79
CA THR A 29 32.62 17.31 15.96
C THR A 29 32.11 18.69 15.58
N VAL A 30 32.59 19.26 14.47
CA VAL A 30 32.10 20.54 13.95
C VAL A 30 30.63 20.43 13.53
N LEU A 31 30.25 19.35 12.83
CA LEU A 31 28.85 19.14 12.42
C LEU A 31 27.93 18.99 13.64
N ALA A 32 28.33 18.20 14.64
CA ALA A 32 27.55 17.97 15.85
C ALA A 32 27.38 19.26 16.69
N LEU A 33 28.44 20.05 16.84
CA LEU A 33 28.39 21.34 17.54
C LEU A 33 27.43 22.33 16.86
N ASN A 34 27.45 22.41 15.53
CA ASN A 34 26.53 23.26 14.78
C ASN A 34 25.07 22.76 14.89
N LEU A 35 24.84 21.45 14.88
CA LEU A 35 23.50 20.88 15.04
C LEU A 35 22.93 21.15 16.45
N PHE A 36 23.73 20.96 17.50
CA PHE A 36 23.33 21.18 18.89
C PHE A 36 23.05 22.66 19.20
N ALA A 37 23.89 23.56 18.67
CA ALA A 37 23.69 24.99 18.80
C ALA A 37 22.45 25.46 18.02
N GLY A 38 22.22 24.92 16.82
CA GLY A 38 21.05 25.24 15.99
C GLY A 38 19.72 24.78 16.59
N ILE A 39 19.67 23.60 17.20
CA ILE A 39 18.46 23.10 17.89
C ILE A 39 18.12 23.96 19.12
N SER A 40 19.12 24.48 19.84
CA SER A 40 18.91 25.33 21.01
C SER A 40 18.44 26.75 20.66
N LEU A 41 18.81 27.28 19.49
CA LEU A 41 18.44 28.65 19.07
C LEU A 41 17.02 28.74 18.49
N LEU A 42 16.45 27.63 18.02
CA LEU A 42 15.14 27.59 17.36
C LEU A 42 13.95 27.44 18.32
N GLY A 43 14.18 27.28 19.63
CA GLY A 43 13.11 27.26 20.64
C GLY A 43 12.00 26.23 20.40
N LEU A 44 12.28 25.15 19.63
CA LEU A 44 11.33 24.09 19.35
C LEU A 44 11.14 23.22 20.60
N ASN A 45 10.32 23.71 21.52
CA ASN A 45 9.71 22.87 22.55
C ASN A 45 8.76 21.89 21.83
N VAL A 46 9.15 20.62 21.72
CA VAL A 46 8.25 19.53 21.31
C VAL A 46 7.24 19.32 22.44
N THR A 47 6.18 20.12 22.45
CA THR A 47 5.02 19.88 23.31
C THR A 47 4.19 18.77 22.68
N GLN A 48 4.17 17.59 23.32
CA GLN A 48 3.20 16.55 23.01
C GLN A 48 1.79 17.04 23.37
N GLY A 49 1.09 17.64 22.42
CA GLY A 49 -0.32 17.98 22.53
C GLY A 49 -1.19 16.86 21.96
N ASN A 50 -1.70 15.97 22.82
CA ASN A 50 -2.80 15.07 22.47
C ASN A 50 -4.10 15.87 22.34
N ALA A 51 -4.39 16.39 21.15
CA ALA A 51 -5.71 16.93 20.82
C ALA A 51 -6.49 15.89 20.01
N VAL A 52 -7.29 15.07 20.72
CA VAL A 52 -8.31 14.22 20.09
C VAL A 52 -9.48 15.12 19.70
N ALA A 53 -9.41 15.70 18.51
CA ALA A 53 -10.56 16.35 17.89
C ALA A 53 -11.54 15.27 17.42
N ARG A 54 -12.67 15.12 18.13
CA ARG A 54 -13.81 14.34 17.63
C ARG A 54 -14.34 15.04 16.38
N VAL A 55 -14.04 14.48 15.21
CA VAL A 55 -14.66 14.89 13.95
C VAL A 55 -16.08 14.32 13.92
N THR A 56 -17.04 15.10 14.40
CA THR A 56 -18.45 14.93 14.04
C THR A 56 -18.67 15.61 12.69
N ALA A 57 -18.16 15.00 11.63
CA ALA A 57 -18.55 15.36 10.28
C ALA A 57 -19.81 14.55 9.94
N GLY A 58 -20.96 15.20 9.93
CA GLY A 58 -22.17 14.64 9.32
C GLY A 58 -21.90 14.39 7.84
N LEU A 59 -21.87 13.13 7.44
CA LEU A 59 -21.95 12.77 6.02
C LEU A 59 -23.41 12.94 5.58
N PRO A 60 -23.68 13.61 4.43
CA PRO A 60 -24.99 13.54 3.82
C PRO A 60 -25.33 12.08 3.49
N SER A 61 -26.50 11.67 3.96
CA SER A 61 -27.08 10.33 3.82
C SER A 61 -27.54 10.05 2.37
N ALA A 62 -26.61 10.10 1.42
CA ALA A 62 -26.88 9.92 -0.01
C ALA A 62 -26.04 8.81 -0.66
N ILE A 63 -25.22 8.09 0.11
CA ILE A 63 -24.42 6.96 -0.40
C ILE A 63 -24.80 5.68 0.37
N ALA A 64 -26.00 5.19 0.14
CA ALA A 64 -26.37 3.85 0.61
C ALA A 64 -27.43 3.20 -0.27
N LYS A 65 -27.26 3.27 -1.60
CA LYS A 65 -27.69 2.12 -2.40
C LYS A 65 -26.56 1.11 -2.28
N LEU A 66 -26.53 0.41 -1.15
CA LEU A 66 -25.66 -0.75 -0.94
C LEU A 66 -25.89 -1.65 -2.15
N ALA A 67 -24.83 -1.95 -2.90
CA ALA A 67 -24.93 -2.92 -3.98
C ALA A 67 -25.60 -4.19 -3.39
N PRO A 68 -26.59 -4.78 -4.08
CA PRO A 68 -27.24 -5.98 -3.58
C PRO A 68 -26.16 -7.00 -3.22
N ALA A 69 -26.36 -7.70 -2.10
CA ALA A 69 -25.42 -8.75 -1.69
C ALA A 69 -25.22 -9.70 -2.88
N PRO A 70 -23.97 -10.05 -3.23
CA PRO A 70 -23.74 -10.96 -4.35
C PRO A 70 -24.51 -12.25 -4.08
N GLU A 71 -25.27 -12.71 -5.07
CA GLU A 71 -25.99 -13.97 -4.98
C GLU A 71 -25.00 -15.09 -4.64
N PRO A 72 -25.42 -16.11 -3.86
CA PRO A 72 -24.56 -17.24 -3.56
C PRO A 72 -24.03 -17.85 -4.85
N LEU A 73 -22.73 -18.13 -4.88
CA LEU A 73 -22.10 -18.83 -6.01
C LEU A 73 -22.76 -20.21 -6.15
N GLN A 74 -23.60 -20.37 -7.17
CA GLN A 74 -24.20 -21.66 -7.51
C GLN A 74 -23.36 -22.34 -8.59
N PHE A 75 -22.73 -23.46 -8.23
CA PHE A 75 -22.05 -24.29 -9.21
C PHE A 75 -23.09 -24.98 -10.08
N ARG A 76 -23.15 -24.59 -11.35
CA ARG A 76 -24.04 -25.20 -12.35
C ARG A 76 -23.50 -26.55 -12.80
N SER A 77 -23.90 -27.61 -12.10
CA SER A 77 -23.55 -28.99 -12.46
C SER A 77 -24.30 -29.51 -13.68
N ASP A 78 -25.31 -28.77 -14.14
CA ASP A 78 -26.17 -29.08 -15.29
C ASP A 78 -25.56 -28.67 -16.65
N VAL A 79 -24.46 -27.91 -16.65
CA VAL A 79 -23.88 -27.33 -17.87
C VAL A 79 -22.60 -28.09 -18.26
N ALA A 80 -22.56 -28.63 -19.47
CA ALA A 80 -21.36 -29.28 -19.99
C ALA A 80 -20.27 -28.23 -20.32
N PRO A 81 -18.97 -28.60 -20.31
CA PRO A 81 -17.87 -27.64 -20.54
C PRO A 81 -18.01 -26.85 -21.86
N GLN A 82 -18.42 -27.51 -22.95
CA GLN A 82 -18.63 -26.84 -24.24
C GLN A 82 -19.78 -25.83 -24.20
N ASP A 83 -20.84 -26.11 -23.44
CA ASP A 83 -21.99 -25.22 -23.31
C ASP A 83 -21.63 -24.00 -22.45
N ALA A 84 -20.78 -24.18 -21.44
CA ALA A 84 -20.25 -23.06 -20.63
C ALA A 84 -19.42 -22.08 -21.48
N LEU A 85 -18.63 -22.58 -22.42
CA LEU A 85 -17.89 -21.72 -23.37
C LEU A 85 -18.84 -20.95 -24.28
N ALA A 86 -19.88 -21.60 -24.80
CA ALA A 86 -20.89 -20.95 -25.64
C ALA A 86 -21.66 -19.87 -24.87
N ILE A 87 -22.01 -20.13 -23.61
CA ILE A 87 -22.66 -19.14 -22.73
C ILE A 87 -21.74 -17.93 -22.51
N ASN A 88 -20.48 -18.15 -22.12
CA ASN A 88 -19.53 -17.05 -21.91
C ASN A 88 -19.32 -16.21 -23.18
N ALA A 89 -19.25 -16.86 -24.35
CA ALA A 89 -19.12 -16.18 -25.64
C ALA A 89 -20.37 -15.38 -26.03
N SER A 90 -21.56 -15.74 -25.50
CA SER A 90 -22.80 -15.01 -25.75
C SER A 90 -22.98 -13.76 -24.90
N VAL A 91 -22.14 -13.56 -23.86
CA VAL A 91 -22.21 -12.36 -23.01
C VAL A 91 -21.73 -11.15 -23.81
N PRO A 92 -22.57 -10.13 -24.04
CA PRO A 92 -22.17 -8.95 -24.80
C PRO A 92 -21.07 -8.19 -24.06
N ILE A 93 -20.02 -7.81 -24.80
CA ILE A 93 -18.98 -6.92 -24.28
C ILE A 93 -19.62 -5.53 -24.11
N ALA A 94 -19.42 -4.89 -22.97
CA ALA A 94 -19.88 -3.53 -22.77
C ALA A 94 -19.11 -2.57 -23.70
N GLU A 95 -19.77 -2.08 -24.75
CA GLU A 95 -19.20 -1.11 -25.70
C GLU A 95 -19.29 0.35 -25.22
N GLY A 96 -19.79 0.56 -23.99
CA GLY A 96 -19.88 1.88 -23.39
C GLY A 96 -18.50 2.51 -23.15
N PRO A 97 -18.42 3.84 -22.97
CA PRO A 97 -17.18 4.51 -22.61
C PRO A 97 -16.60 3.89 -21.32
N ASN A 98 -15.32 3.51 -21.35
CA ASN A 98 -14.55 3.17 -20.16
C ASN A 98 -13.71 4.40 -19.77
N PRO A 99 -14.26 5.35 -19.00
CA PRO A 99 -13.52 6.55 -18.63
C PRO A 99 -12.28 6.15 -17.83
N ALA A 100 -11.15 6.79 -18.13
CA ALA A 100 -9.94 6.59 -17.36
C ALA A 100 -10.22 6.83 -15.87
N ALA A 101 -9.71 5.93 -15.02
CA ALA A 101 -9.81 6.13 -13.59
C ALA A 101 -9.18 7.48 -13.22
N ARG A 102 -9.83 8.22 -12.32
CA ARG A 102 -9.28 9.49 -11.80
C ARG A 102 -7.85 9.25 -11.25
N PRO A 103 -6.94 10.23 -11.30
CA PRO A 103 -5.61 10.08 -10.70
C PRO A 103 -5.67 9.72 -9.21
N PHE A 104 -4.70 8.93 -8.74
CA PHE A 104 -4.65 8.52 -7.33
C PHE A 104 -4.00 9.60 -6.48
N ALA A 105 -4.79 10.15 -5.57
CA ALA A 105 -4.31 11.00 -4.50
C ALA A 105 -4.35 10.18 -3.20
N LEU A 106 -3.17 9.89 -2.64
CA LEU A 106 -3.08 9.35 -1.29
C LEU A 106 -3.58 10.41 -0.32
N LEU A 107 -4.78 10.22 0.21
CA LEU A 107 -5.31 11.01 1.32
C LEU A 107 -4.78 10.47 2.66
N ALA A 108 -3.47 10.17 2.74
CA ALA A 108 -2.86 9.78 4.00
C ALA A 108 -2.91 10.99 4.96
N ARG A 109 -3.65 10.83 6.06
CA ARG A 109 -3.87 11.93 7.02
C ARG A 109 -2.61 12.26 7.81
N THR A 110 -1.71 11.28 7.97
CA THR A 110 -0.43 11.41 8.67
C THR A 110 0.67 10.58 8.00
N PRO A 111 1.95 10.88 8.25
CA PRO A 111 3.07 10.04 7.81
C PRO A 111 2.98 8.59 8.32
N ILE A 112 2.44 8.39 9.54
CA ILE A 112 2.23 7.07 10.11
C ILE A 112 1.20 6.28 9.30
N ASP A 113 0.10 6.93 8.88
CA ASP A 113 -0.92 6.30 8.06
C ASP A 113 -0.38 5.92 6.68
N GLN A 114 0.52 6.74 6.11
CA GLN A 114 1.20 6.42 4.87
C GLN A 114 2.06 5.16 5.03
N MET A 115 2.90 5.08 6.07
CA MET A 115 3.73 3.90 6.32
C MET A 115 2.90 2.63 6.51
N ARG A 116 1.81 2.71 7.29
CA ARG A 116 0.87 1.58 7.48
C ARG A 116 0.23 1.16 6.16
N SER A 117 -0.18 2.12 5.35
CA SER A 117 -0.79 1.86 4.05
C SER A 117 0.19 1.16 3.11
N VAL A 118 1.44 1.62 3.06
CA VAL A 118 2.51 0.96 2.28
C VAL A 118 2.72 -0.47 2.78
N TYR A 119 2.82 -0.67 4.10
CA TYR A 119 3.01 -2.00 4.69
C TYR A 119 1.88 -2.97 4.34
N CYS A 120 0.62 -2.55 4.46
CA CYS A 120 -0.53 -3.39 4.09
C CYS A 120 -0.59 -3.66 2.59
N LEU A 121 -0.29 -2.66 1.75
CA LEU A 121 -0.27 -2.84 0.30
C LEU A 121 0.83 -3.81 -0.14
N THR A 122 2.02 -3.70 0.44
CA THR A 122 3.15 -4.60 0.16
C THR A 122 2.84 -6.04 0.55
N GLN A 123 2.23 -6.27 1.71
CA GLN A 123 1.81 -7.62 2.11
C GLN A 123 0.84 -8.23 1.10
N ALA A 124 -0.20 -7.48 0.71
CA ALA A 124 -1.18 -7.97 -0.26
C ALA A 124 -0.53 -8.30 -1.61
N ILE A 125 0.31 -7.42 -2.15
CA ILE A 125 1.01 -7.69 -3.41
C ILE A 125 1.94 -8.90 -3.30
N TYR A 126 2.62 -9.06 -2.16
CA TYR A 126 3.51 -10.19 -1.93
C TYR A 126 2.74 -11.52 -1.92
N TYR A 127 1.64 -11.62 -1.16
CA TYR A 127 0.90 -12.87 -1.05
C TYR A 127 0.06 -13.22 -2.29
N GLU A 128 -0.32 -12.23 -3.10
CA GLU A 128 -1.14 -12.45 -4.29
C GLU A 128 -0.33 -12.55 -5.59
N ALA A 129 0.87 -11.94 -5.64
CA ALA A 129 1.61 -11.75 -6.90
C ALA A 129 3.14 -11.73 -6.74
N ALA A 130 3.73 -12.33 -5.70
CA ALA A 130 5.19 -12.32 -5.49
C ALA A 130 5.99 -12.84 -6.70
N THR A 131 5.51 -13.91 -7.34
CA THR A 131 6.16 -14.57 -8.49
C THR A 131 5.77 -13.97 -9.83
N GLU A 132 4.85 -13.01 -9.84
CA GLU A 132 4.44 -12.33 -11.07
C GLU A 132 5.49 -11.32 -11.55
N PRO A 133 5.52 -11.01 -12.86
CA PRO A 133 6.20 -9.83 -13.38
C PRO A 133 5.69 -8.54 -12.72
N ASP A 134 6.45 -7.45 -12.86
CA ASP A 134 6.08 -6.15 -12.28
C ASP A 134 4.69 -5.67 -12.75
N ASP A 135 4.27 -6.02 -13.96
CA ASP A 135 2.92 -5.72 -14.46
C ASP A 135 1.83 -6.44 -13.67
N GLY A 136 2.04 -7.72 -13.31
CA GLY A 136 1.09 -8.46 -12.47
C GLY A 136 1.00 -7.89 -11.06
N LYS A 137 2.14 -7.49 -10.48
CA LYS A 137 2.20 -6.80 -9.18
C LYS A 137 1.47 -5.45 -9.23
N ARG A 138 1.67 -4.67 -10.29
CA ARG A 138 0.95 -3.41 -10.52
C ARG A 138 -0.55 -3.63 -10.71
N ALA A 139 -0.95 -4.69 -11.40
CA ALA A 139 -2.36 -5.02 -11.58
C ALA A 139 -3.05 -5.28 -10.24
N VAL A 140 -2.46 -6.11 -9.37
CA VAL A 140 -2.99 -6.35 -8.01
C VAL A 140 -3.07 -5.06 -7.20
N ALA A 141 -2.01 -4.25 -7.22
CA ALA A 141 -2.00 -2.94 -6.56
C ALA A 141 -3.16 -2.06 -7.05
N GLN A 142 -3.38 -2.02 -8.36
CA GLN A 142 -4.45 -1.23 -8.97
C GLN A 142 -5.84 -1.70 -8.53
N VAL A 143 -6.07 -3.02 -8.42
CA VAL A 143 -7.34 -3.57 -7.91
C VAL A 143 -7.61 -3.13 -6.47
N ILE A 144 -6.60 -3.19 -5.60
CA ILE A 144 -6.73 -2.74 -4.20
C ILE A 144 -7.05 -1.24 -4.13
N LEU A 145 -6.36 -0.42 -4.92
CA LEU A 145 -6.61 1.03 -4.96
C LEU A 145 -7.96 1.38 -5.61
N ASN A 146 -8.46 0.56 -6.54
CA ASN A 146 -9.81 0.71 -7.08
C ASN A 146 -10.87 0.41 -6.00
N ARG A 147 -10.70 -0.65 -5.21
CA ARG A 147 -11.58 -0.96 -4.07
C ARG A 147 -11.57 0.18 -3.05
N LEU A 148 -10.40 0.68 -2.67
CA LEU A 148 -10.24 1.80 -1.74
C LEU A 148 -11.07 3.05 -2.11
N ARG A 149 -11.29 3.28 -3.42
CA ARG A 149 -12.05 4.43 -3.93
C ARG A 149 -13.56 4.19 -4.03
N HIS A 150 -13.97 2.92 -4.01
CA HIS A 150 -15.35 2.55 -4.24
C HIS A 150 -16.11 2.53 -2.89
N PRO A 151 -17.28 3.19 -2.78
CA PRO A 151 -17.96 3.40 -1.50
C PRO A 151 -18.45 2.11 -0.82
N ALA A 152 -18.53 1.00 -1.56
CA ALA A 152 -18.88 -0.31 -0.99
C ALA A 152 -17.72 -1.02 -0.26
N TYR A 153 -16.50 -0.45 -0.26
CA TYR A 153 -15.33 -1.02 0.40
C TYR A 153 -14.79 -0.08 1.50
N PRO A 154 -13.96 -0.61 2.42
CA PRO A 154 -13.29 0.23 3.43
C PRO A 154 -12.42 1.33 2.81
N ASN A 155 -12.44 2.52 3.42
CA ASN A 155 -11.71 3.69 2.94
C ASN A 155 -10.23 3.76 3.42
N THR A 156 -9.64 2.63 3.81
CA THR A 156 -8.22 2.52 4.16
C THR A 156 -7.60 1.30 3.50
N VAL A 157 -6.32 1.38 3.11
CA VAL A 157 -5.63 0.27 2.43
C VAL A 157 -5.67 -1.00 3.28
N CYS A 158 -5.34 -0.91 4.56
CA CYS A 158 -5.39 -2.06 5.46
C CYS A 158 -6.82 -2.60 5.62
N GLY A 159 -7.84 -1.73 5.62
CA GLY A 159 -9.23 -2.15 5.68
C GLY A 159 -9.64 -2.98 4.47
N VAL A 160 -9.19 -2.62 3.27
CA VAL A 160 -9.42 -3.40 2.05
C VAL A 160 -8.69 -4.74 2.10
N VAL A 161 -7.41 -4.74 2.50
CA VAL A 161 -6.55 -5.94 2.50
C VAL A 161 -7.06 -6.99 3.49
N TYR A 162 -7.49 -6.58 4.68
CA TYR A 162 -7.97 -7.52 5.72
C TYR A 162 -9.49 -7.68 5.72
N GLN A 163 -10.18 -7.29 4.66
CA GLN A 163 -11.63 -7.47 4.58
C GLN A 163 -11.98 -8.97 4.61
N GLY A 164 -12.77 -9.38 5.60
CA GLY A 164 -13.20 -10.78 5.72
C GLY A 164 -12.19 -11.73 6.36
N SER A 165 -11.10 -11.23 6.95
CA SER A 165 -10.07 -12.04 7.60
C SER A 165 -10.55 -12.87 8.81
N GLN A 166 -11.76 -12.62 9.30
CA GLN A 166 -12.37 -13.28 10.46
C GLN A 166 -13.51 -14.25 10.07
N ARG A 167 -13.73 -14.49 8.78
CA ARG A 167 -14.77 -15.42 8.31
C ARG A 167 -14.25 -16.84 8.20
#